data_AF-A0A3P7PPF1-F1
#
_entry.id   AF-A0A3P7PPF1-F1
#
_cell.length_a   1.000
_cell.length_b   1.000
_cell.length_c   1.000
_cell.angle_alpha   90.00
_cell.angle_beta   90.00
_cell.angle_gamma   90.00
#
_symmetry.space_group_name_H-M   'P 1'
#
loop_
_entity.id
_entity.type
_entity.pdbx_description
1 polymer ?
#
loop_
_entity_poly.entity_id
_entity_poly.type
_entity_poly.pdbx_seq_one_letter_code
_entity_poly.pdbx_strand_id
1 'polypeptide(L)'
;MREEKTHKIFHSQVFLISYNFKLTAYIDGSGIYGSAEVDALDLRDLFGDHGLLRFDIVSAAQKPYLPFERESSMECRRNRSHENPISCFLAGDYRANEQLALLSMHTLWLREHNRIATKFLEINPHWDGETIYQETRKLIGAMLQVITYEHWLPKVLGPDGYAELIGPYPGYNPELNPTLANSFSAAAFRFGHTIVNPILYRLDKDFEPIKEVEQNKAFTGHIPLHEAFFAPERLLSEGGIDPLLRGLFAMPMKTPKEQQLVNKELTYKLFSRVEEVCPESRIFLHPFWATALVNT
;
A
#
# COMPACT_ATOMS: atom_id res chain seq x y z
N MET A 1 46.30 2.61 -53.88
CA MET A 1 45.59 3.88 -53.58
C MET A 1 44.29 3.51 -52.88
N ARG A 2 44.33 3.50 -51.54
CA ARG A 2 43.63 4.43 -50.62
C ARG A 2 42.11 4.25 -50.68
N GLU A 3 41.52 3.49 -49.76
CA GLU A 3 41.03 3.94 -48.44
C GLU A 3 39.96 5.04 -48.55
N GLU A 4 38.70 4.65 -48.31
CA GLU A 4 37.76 5.39 -47.46
C GLU A 4 36.57 4.47 -47.13
N LYS A 5 36.68 3.70 -46.04
CA LYS A 5 35.52 3.12 -45.36
C LYS A 5 35.17 4.07 -44.22
N THR A 6 34.16 4.91 -44.41
CA THR A 6 33.55 5.70 -43.33
C THR A 6 32.97 4.76 -42.28
N HIS A 7 33.64 4.64 -41.14
CA HIS A 7 33.08 4.11 -39.90
C HIS A 7 32.00 5.07 -39.39
N LYS A 8 30.71 4.76 -39.62
CA LYS A 8 29.63 5.35 -38.83
C LYS A 8 29.61 4.65 -37.48
N ILE A 9 30.21 5.30 -36.49
CA ILE A 9 30.04 4.99 -35.08
C ILE A 9 28.56 5.23 -34.76
N PHE A 10 27.81 4.16 -34.53
CA PHE A 10 26.51 4.26 -33.87
C PHE A 10 26.77 4.65 -32.42
N HIS A 11 26.67 5.95 -32.12
CA HIS A 11 26.42 6.38 -30.74
C HIS A 11 25.04 5.84 -30.37
N SER A 12 24.99 4.75 -29.62
CA SER A 12 23.80 4.43 -28.84
C SER A 12 23.66 5.55 -27.80
N GLN A 13 22.85 6.57 -28.10
CA GLN A 13 22.24 7.38 -27.05
C GLN A 13 21.39 6.41 -26.24
N VAL A 14 21.92 5.95 -25.11
CA VAL A 14 21.11 5.39 -24.05
C VAL A 14 20.23 6.54 -23.58
N PHE A 15 19.02 6.63 -24.11
CA PHE A 15 17.99 7.47 -23.53
C PHE A 15 17.72 6.91 -22.14
N LEU A 16 18.22 7.59 -21.11
CA LEU A 16 17.75 7.40 -19.75
C LEU A 16 16.28 7.84 -19.74
N ILE A 17 15.37 6.88 -19.85
CA ILE A 17 13.96 7.13 -19.54
C ILE A 17 13.90 7.44 -18.06
N SER A 18 13.74 8.72 -17.71
CA SER A 18 13.48 9.14 -16.34
C SER A 18 12.02 8.89 -16.01
N TYR A 19 11.77 8.09 -14.98
CA TYR A 19 10.43 7.90 -14.43
C TYR A 19 10.07 9.11 -13.56
N ASN A 20 8.89 9.70 -13.78
CA ASN A 20 8.35 10.73 -12.89
C ASN A 20 7.62 10.06 -11.72
N PHE A 21 8.06 10.31 -10.49
CA PHE A 21 7.37 9.86 -9.28
C PHE A 21 6.18 10.77 -9.00
N LYS A 22 4.99 10.17 -8.83
CA LYS A 22 3.76 10.89 -8.44
C LYS A 22 3.61 11.08 -6.92
N LEU A 23 4.52 10.48 -6.14
CA LEU A 23 4.50 10.51 -4.67
C LEU A 23 5.62 11.38 -4.12
N THR A 24 5.44 11.92 -2.92
CA THR A 24 6.52 12.56 -2.17
C THR A 24 7.58 11.52 -1.80
N ALA A 25 8.87 11.91 -1.88
CA ALA A 25 9.97 10.99 -1.53
C ALA A 25 10.17 10.83 -0.01
N TYR A 26 9.58 11.73 0.78
CA TYR A 26 9.70 11.74 2.23
C TYR A 26 8.78 10.70 2.88
N ILE A 27 9.14 10.24 4.09
CA ILE A 27 8.24 9.47 4.95
C ILE A 27 7.36 10.46 5.72
N ASP A 28 6.34 10.98 5.04
CA ASP A 28 5.47 12.08 5.52
C ASP A 28 3.99 11.68 5.64
N GLY A 29 3.69 10.40 5.42
CA GLY A 29 2.32 9.89 5.41
C GLY A 29 1.55 10.20 4.12
N SER A 30 2.20 10.54 3.00
CA SER A 30 1.54 10.79 1.71
C SER A 30 0.65 9.64 1.22
N GLY A 31 0.94 8.38 1.60
CA GLY A 31 0.04 7.26 1.33
C GLY A 31 -1.31 7.34 2.07
N ILE A 32 -1.41 8.16 3.12
CA ILE A 32 -2.63 8.45 3.88
C ILE A 32 -3.25 9.78 3.41
N TYR A 33 -2.40 10.80 3.17
CA TYR A 33 -2.84 12.19 2.98
C TYR A 33 -2.84 12.68 1.53
N GLY A 34 -2.35 11.89 0.58
CA GLY A 34 -2.14 12.32 -0.81
C GLY A 34 -0.79 13.01 -1.00
N SER A 35 -0.40 13.16 -2.27
CA SER A 35 0.85 13.82 -2.66
C SER A 35 0.64 15.17 -3.37
N ALA A 36 -0.61 15.50 -3.70
CA ALA A 36 -1.03 16.82 -4.15
C ALA A 36 -2.10 17.41 -3.22
N GLU A 37 -2.21 18.73 -3.21
CA GLU A 37 -3.20 19.44 -2.38
C GLU A 37 -4.64 19.03 -2.70
N VAL A 38 -4.95 18.80 -3.99
CA VAL A 38 -6.27 18.33 -4.42
C VAL A 38 -6.62 16.96 -3.85
N ASP A 39 -5.66 16.02 -3.82
CA ASP A 39 -5.85 14.69 -3.26
C ASP A 39 -6.09 14.80 -1.74
N ALA A 40 -5.31 15.65 -1.07
CA ALA A 40 -5.44 15.88 0.37
C ALA A 40 -6.80 16.47 0.74
N LEU A 41 -7.31 17.42 -0.05
CA LEU A 41 -8.64 18.00 0.16
C LEU A 41 -9.76 16.98 -0.04
N ASP A 42 -9.65 16.09 -1.02
CA ASP A 42 -10.65 15.05 -1.25
C ASP A 42 -10.64 13.96 -0.16
N LEU A 43 -9.59 13.87 0.65
CA LEU A 43 -9.50 12.91 1.76
C LEU A 43 -10.01 13.46 3.10
N ARG A 44 -10.26 14.77 3.18
CA ARG A 44 -10.63 15.46 4.43
C ARG A 44 -12.14 15.58 4.61
N ASP A 45 -12.57 15.58 5.87
CA ASP A 45 -13.89 16.08 6.25
C ASP A 45 -13.81 17.61 6.38
N LEU A 46 -14.38 18.31 5.40
CA LEU A 46 -14.37 19.77 5.32
C LEU A 46 -15.61 20.42 5.96
N PHE A 47 -16.57 19.63 6.47
CA PHE A 47 -17.82 20.18 6.99
C PHE A 47 -17.76 20.49 8.49
N GLY A 48 -17.04 19.68 9.26
CA GLY A 48 -17.04 19.76 10.73
C GLY A 48 -16.04 20.73 11.36
N ASP A 49 -15.09 21.27 10.60
CA ASP A 49 -13.93 22.01 11.12
C ASP A 49 -13.19 21.29 12.28
N HIS A 50 -13.20 19.96 12.25
CA HIS A 50 -12.60 19.10 13.30
C HIS A 50 -11.25 18.51 12.88
N GLY A 51 -10.77 18.85 11.67
CA GLY A 51 -9.50 18.35 11.14
C GLY A 51 -9.45 16.85 10.90
N LEU A 52 -10.59 16.21 10.63
CA LEU A 52 -10.70 14.76 10.41
C LEU A 52 -10.46 14.37 8.95
N LEU A 53 -10.07 13.12 8.72
CA LEU A 53 -10.22 12.45 7.44
C LEU A 53 -11.66 11.96 7.28
N ARG A 54 -12.23 12.11 6.07
CA ARG A 54 -13.61 11.69 5.79
C ARG A 54 -13.70 10.17 5.67
N PHE A 55 -14.89 9.64 5.95
CA PHE A 55 -15.28 8.26 5.75
C PHE A 55 -16.75 8.21 5.34
N ASP A 56 -17.15 7.22 4.57
CA ASP A 56 -18.53 7.13 4.08
C ASP A 56 -19.37 6.10 4.87
N ILE A 57 -18.73 5.06 5.38
CA ILE A 57 -19.39 3.97 6.11
C ILE A 57 -18.59 3.54 7.34
N VAL A 58 -19.30 2.94 8.30
CA VAL A 58 -18.73 2.38 9.52
C VAL A 58 -19.02 0.88 9.62
N SER A 59 -18.16 0.17 10.34
CA SER A 59 -18.39 -1.23 10.69
C SER A 59 -19.53 -1.38 11.70
N ALA A 60 -19.96 -2.62 11.95
CA ALA A 60 -20.92 -2.92 13.02
C ALA A 60 -20.47 -2.41 14.40
N ALA A 61 -19.15 -2.35 14.64
CA ALA A 61 -18.54 -1.80 15.85
C ALA A 61 -18.33 -0.27 15.79
N GLN A 62 -19.00 0.44 14.87
CA GLN A 62 -18.91 1.89 14.67
C GLN A 62 -17.49 2.41 14.37
N LYS A 63 -16.64 1.58 13.75
CA LYS A 63 -15.30 2.01 13.32
C LYS A 63 -15.32 2.38 11.84
N PRO A 64 -14.77 3.53 11.44
CA PRO A 64 -14.83 4.00 10.05
C PRO A 64 -14.03 3.10 9.11
N TYR A 65 -14.49 2.98 7.87
CA TYR A 65 -13.69 2.53 6.74
C TYR A 65 -13.14 3.74 5.97
N LEU A 66 -12.23 3.49 5.02
CA LEU A 66 -11.86 4.52 4.05
C LEU A 66 -13.11 5.02 3.28
N PRO A 67 -13.11 6.26 2.77
CA PRO A 67 -14.16 6.72 1.87
C PRO A 67 -14.10 5.96 0.53
N PHE A 68 -15.18 5.95 -0.23
CA PHE A 68 -15.20 5.41 -1.58
C PHE A 68 -14.66 6.42 -2.59
N GLU A 69 -13.97 5.92 -3.60
CA GLU A 69 -13.59 6.70 -4.76
C GLU A 69 -14.83 6.99 -5.61
N ARG A 70 -15.01 8.26 -6.00
CA ARG A 70 -16.17 8.71 -6.78
C ARG A 70 -16.04 8.36 -8.26
N GLU A 71 -14.83 8.44 -8.80
CA GLU A 71 -14.46 8.08 -10.16
C GLU A 71 -13.19 7.24 -10.12
N SER A 72 -13.30 5.93 -10.37
CA SER A 72 -12.14 5.05 -10.33
C SER A 72 -11.74 4.59 -11.71
N SER A 73 -10.45 4.74 -12.05
CA SER A 73 -9.83 4.02 -13.16
C SER A 73 -9.48 2.58 -12.78
N MET A 74 -9.46 2.26 -11.49
CA MET A 74 -9.25 0.92 -10.95
C MET A 74 -10.58 0.18 -10.81
N GLU A 75 -10.57 -1.10 -11.16
CA GLU A 75 -11.79 -1.88 -11.23
C GLU A 75 -11.92 -2.78 -10.00
N CYS A 76 -12.28 -2.21 -8.85
CA CYS A 76 -12.56 -2.99 -7.62
C CYS A 76 -13.97 -3.61 -7.60
N ARG A 77 -14.60 -3.77 -8.77
CA ARG A 77 -15.99 -4.20 -8.86
C ARG A 77 -16.12 -5.63 -8.32
N ARG A 78 -17.17 -5.83 -7.52
CA ARG A 78 -17.62 -7.14 -7.06
C ARG A 78 -17.89 -8.04 -8.29
N ASN A 79 -17.47 -9.30 -8.21
CA ASN A 79 -17.53 -10.32 -9.26
C ASN A 79 -18.80 -10.23 -10.16
N ARG A 80 -18.62 -10.29 -11.51
CA ARG A 80 -19.54 -10.55 -12.66
C ARG A 80 -20.98 -10.00 -12.72
N SER A 81 -21.63 -9.65 -11.62
CA SER A 81 -22.98 -9.10 -11.63
C SER A 81 -22.91 -7.57 -11.53
N HIS A 82 -23.41 -6.91 -12.57
CA HIS A 82 -23.62 -5.46 -12.62
C HIS A 82 -24.57 -4.94 -11.52
N GLU A 83 -25.19 -5.82 -10.73
CA GLU A 83 -26.28 -5.46 -9.84
C GLU A 83 -25.82 -4.85 -8.51
N ASN A 84 -24.59 -5.09 -8.04
CA ASN A 84 -24.07 -4.53 -6.78
C ASN A 84 -22.55 -4.26 -6.79
N PRO A 85 -22.05 -3.35 -7.65
CA PRO A 85 -20.64 -2.99 -7.67
C PRO A 85 -20.27 -2.24 -6.37
N ILE A 86 -19.15 -2.63 -5.76
CA ILE A 86 -18.52 -1.85 -4.69
C ILE A 86 -17.38 -1.05 -5.34
N SER A 87 -17.38 0.27 -5.14
CA SER A 87 -16.27 1.12 -5.59
C SER A 87 -15.00 0.81 -4.82
N CYS A 88 -13.84 1.10 -5.42
CA CYS A 88 -12.58 1.12 -4.69
C CYS A 88 -12.65 2.09 -3.52
N PHE A 89 -11.91 1.80 -2.45
CA PHE A 89 -11.67 2.77 -1.39
C PHE A 89 -10.68 3.84 -1.85
N LEU A 90 -10.86 5.06 -1.38
CA LEU A 90 -9.98 6.19 -1.64
C LEU A 90 -8.98 6.34 -0.47
N ALA A 91 -7.72 6.56 -0.80
CA ALA A 91 -6.63 6.86 0.12
C ALA A 91 -5.61 7.79 -0.57
N GLY A 92 -4.60 8.23 0.18
CA GLY A 92 -3.51 9.05 -0.37
C GLY A 92 -2.66 8.37 -1.45
N ASP A 93 -2.65 7.03 -1.47
CA ASP A 93 -2.06 6.24 -2.55
C ASP A 93 -3.14 5.44 -3.28
N TYR A 94 -3.19 5.56 -4.60
CA TYR A 94 -4.19 4.89 -5.45
C TYR A 94 -4.14 3.35 -5.36
N ARG A 95 -3.02 2.77 -4.91
CA ARG A 95 -2.84 1.32 -4.77
C ARG A 95 -3.35 0.78 -3.45
N ALA A 96 -4.01 1.57 -2.60
CA ALA A 96 -4.54 1.10 -1.32
C ALA A 96 -5.43 -0.15 -1.45
N ASN A 97 -6.11 -0.33 -2.58
CA ASN A 97 -6.95 -1.49 -2.89
C ASN A 97 -6.22 -2.67 -3.52
N GLU A 98 -4.91 -2.58 -3.75
CA GLU A 98 -4.14 -3.63 -4.42
C GLU A 98 -4.40 -4.97 -3.75
N GLN A 99 -4.28 -5.05 -2.42
CA GLN A 99 -4.62 -6.26 -1.67
C GLN A 99 -5.15 -5.94 -0.27
N LEU A 100 -5.98 -6.85 0.28
CA LEU A 100 -6.76 -6.63 1.51
C LEU A 100 -5.95 -6.27 2.77
N ALA A 101 -4.74 -6.80 2.94
CA ALA A 101 -3.89 -6.44 4.08
C ALA A 101 -3.34 -5.01 3.96
N LEU A 102 -3.01 -4.54 2.75
CA LEU A 102 -2.62 -3.15 2.52
C LEU A 102 -3.79 -2.21 2.81
N LEU A 103 -4.96 -2.54 2.27
CA LEU A 103 -6.20 -1.80 2.53
C LEU A 103 -6.52 -1.71 4.02
N SER A 104 -6.28 -2.79 4.76
CA SER A 104 -6.43 -2.83 6.23
C SER A 104 -5.49 -1.85 6.94
N MET A 105 -4.24 -1.74 6.47
CA MET A 105 -3.27 -0.79 7.01
C MET A 105 -3.65 0.66 6.71
N HIS A 106 -4.12 0.99 5.51
CA HIS A 106 -4.63 2.34 5.20
C HIS A 106 -5.83 2.70 6.10
N THR A 107 -6.76 1.76 6.28
CA THR A 107 -7.92 1.95 7.18
C THR A 107 -7.48 2.15 8.64
N LEU A 108 -6.47 1.42 9.11
CA LEU A 108 -5.91 1.58 10.45
C LEU A 108 -5.34 3.00 10.65
N TRP A 109 -4.58 3.52 9.68
CA TRP A 109 -4.01 4.85 9.76
C TRP A 109 -5.03 5.97 9.67
N LEU A 110 -6.11 5.81 8.89
CA LEU A 110 -7.25 6.74 8.93
C LEU A 110 -7.85 6.80 10.34
N ARG A 111 -8.07 5.63 10.95
CA ARG A 111 -8.63 5.55 12.31
C ARG A 111 -7.71 6.20 13.33
N GLU A 112 -6.40 6.01 13.21
CA GLU A 112 -5.43 6.62 14.12
C GLU A 112 -5.36 8.14 13.96
N HIS A 113 -5.41 8.65 12.73
CA HIS A 113 -5.54 10.09 12.48
C HIS A 113 -6.79 10.63 13.19
N ASN A 114 -7.98 10.07 12.91
CA ASN A 114 -9.22 10.57 13.49
C ASN A 114 -9.21 10.46 15.03
N ARG A 115 -8.61 9.39 15.59
CA ARG A 115 -8.45 9.24 17.04
C ARG A 115 -7.60 10.36 17.65
N ILE A 116 -6.46 10.69 17.03
CA ILE A 116 -5.57 11.76 17.49
C ILE A 116 -6.22 13.13 17.31
N ALA A 117 -6.81 13.40 16.14
CA ALA A 117 -7.49 14.66 15.84
C ALA A 117 -8.63 14.95 16.83
N THR A 118 -9.45 13.94 17.16
CA THR A 118 -10.46 14.07 18.23
C THR A 118 -9.83 14.42 19.58
N LYS A 119 -8.66 13.85 19.92
CA LYS A 119 -7.95 14.20 21.15
C LYS A 119 -7.35 15.60 21.13
N PHE A 120 -6.85 16.07 19.98
CA PHE A 120 -6.39 17.44 19.84
C PHE A 120 -7.54 18.44 19.97
N LEU A 121 -8.71 18.13 19.41
CA LEU A 121 -9.92 18.95 19.60
C LEU A 121 -10.33 19.04 21.08
N GLU A 122 -10.29 17.92 21.82
CA GLU A 122 -10.63 17.87 23.25
C GLU A 122 -9.68 18.73 24.10
N ILE A 123 -8.37 18.67 23.87
CA ILE A 123 -7.36 19.36 24.70
C ILE A 123 -7.07 20.80 24.23
N ASN A 124 -7.32 21.10 22.96
CA ASN A 124 -7.14 22.43 22.37
C ASN A 124 -8.44 22.93 21.70
N PRO A 125 -9.48 23.31 22.47
CA PRO A 125 -10.77 23.77 21.89
C PRO A 125 -10.68 25.08 21.09
N HIS A 126 -9.52 25.73 21.08
CA HIS A 126 -9.24 26.99 20.38
C HIS A 126 -8.57 26.77 19.01
N TRP A 127 -8.19 25.53 18.67
CA TRP A 127 -7.66 25.20 17.36
C TRP A 127 -8.78 25.05 16.34
N ASP A 128 -8.56 25.57 15.14
CA ASP A 128 -9.42 25.29 13.98
C ASP A 128 -9.10 23.91 13.37
N GLY A 129 -9.94 23.47 12.46
CA GLY A 129 -9.80 22.17 11.82
C GLY A 129 -8.54 22.04 10.98
N GLU A 130 -8.03 23.14 10.41
CA GLU A 130 -6.75 23.13 9.68
C GLU A 130 -5.58 22.85 10.63
N THR A 131 -5.51 23.55 11.76
CA THR A 131 -4.47 23.34 12.77
C THR A 131 -4.51 21.91 13.30
N ILE A 132 -5.71 21.40 13.63
CA ILE A 132 -5.88 20.01 14.10
C ILE A 132 -5.41 19.01 13.04
N TYR A 133 -5.80 19.20 11.78
CA TYR A 133 -5.39 18.32 10.67
C TYR A 133 -3.87 18.31 10.51
N GLN A 134 -3.22 19.48 10.47
CA GLN A 134 -1.77 19.58 10.24
C GLN A 134 -0.95 19.03 11.42
N GLU A 135 -1.34 19.34 12.66
CA GLU A 135 -0.64 18.79 13.83
C GLU A 135 -0.83 17.26 13.92
N THR A 136 -2.02 16.76 13.60
CA THR A 136 -2.26 15.31 13.54
C THR A 136 -1.44 14.66 12.44
N ARG A 137 -1.43 15.24 11.23
CA ARG A 137 -0.62 14.77 10.10
C ARG A 137 0.87 14.72 10.44
N LYS A 138 1.39 15.76 11.09
CA LYS A 138 2.78 15.85 11.55
C LYS A 138 3.12 14.74 12.55
N LEU A 139 2.24 14.49 13.52
CA LEU A 139 2.45 13.41 14.49
C LEU A 139 2.42 12.03 13.82
N ILE A 140 1.48 11.77 12.90
CA ILE A 140 1.42 10.52 12.14
C ILE A 140 2.67 10.34 11.28
N GLY A 141 3.15 11.39 10.61
CA GLY A 141 4.42 11.36 9.86
C GLY A 141 5.60 10.96 10.75
N ALA A 142 5.68 11.51 11.96
CA ALA A 142 6.70 11.14 12.94
C ALA A 142 6.56 9.68 13.40
N MET A 143 5.34 9.20 13.66
CA MET A 143 5.10 7.79 14.01
C MET A 143 5.59 6.84 12.91
N LEU A 144 5.29 7.15 11.64
CA LEU A 144 5.76 6.37 10.50
C LEU A 144 7.29 6.35 10.43
N GLN A 145 7.94 7.50 10.60
CA GLN A 145 9.41 7.58 10.62
C GLN A 145 10.02 6.75 11.74
N VAL A 146 9.50 6.85 12.97
CA VAL A 146 9.98 6.05 14.11
C VAL A 146 9.82 4.56 13.84
N ILE A 147 8.63 4.12 13.39
CA ILE A 147 8.41 2.71 13.04
C ILE A 147 9.39 2.25 11.96
N THR A 148 9.61 3.05 10.92
CA THR A 148 10.53 2.70 9.84
C THR A 148 11.98 2.64 10.30
N TYR A 149 12.49 3.68 10.94
CA TYR A 149 13.91 3.79 11.28
C TYR A 149 14.29 2.98 12.52
N GLU A 150 13.45 2.90 13.54
CA GLU A 150 13.80 2.24 14.81
C GLU A 150 13.37 0.76 14.86
N HIS A 151 12.32 0.38 14.13
CA HIS A 151 11.75 -0.97 14.25
C HIS A 151 11.89 -1.81 12.99
N TRP A 152 11.73 -1.21 11.81
CA TRP A 152 11.70 -1.96 10.54
C TRP A 152 13.08 -2.08 9.89
N LEU A 153 13.76 -0.96 9.63
CA LEU A 153 15.06 -0.95 8.94
C LEU A 153 16.15 -1.81 9.63
N PRO A 154 16.28 -1.83 10.98
CA PRO A 154 17.25 -2.71 11.63
C PRO A 154 17.00 -4.21 11.38
N LYS A 155 15.74 -4.61 11.17
CA LYS A 155 15.38 -5.99 10.86
C LYS A 155 15.63 -6.34 9.39
N VAL A 156 15.54 -5.36 8.50
CA VAL A 156 15.77 -5.52 7.06
C VAL A 156 17.26 -5.54 6.73
N LEU A 157 18.03 -4.59 7.28
CA LEU A 157 19.45 -4.42 7.00
C LEU A 157 20.34 -5.30 7.90
N GLY A 158 19.80 -5.77 9.03
CA GLY A 158 20.59 -6.35 10.11
C GLY A 158 21.34 -5.29 10.91
N PRO A 159 21.91 -5.65 12.07
CA PRO A 159 22.59 -4.70 12.96
C PRO A 159 23.80 -4.03 12.29
N ASP A 160 24.63 -4.80 11.59
CA ASP A 160 25.84 -4.28 10.93
C ASP A 160 25.49 -3.35 9.77
N GLY A 161 24.56 -3.77 8.90
CA GLY A 161 24.11 -2.96 7.76
C GLY A 161 23.41 -1.67 8.20
N TYR A 162 22.63 -1.71 9.29
CA TYR A 162 22.01 -0.51 9.83
C TYR A 162 23.05 0.45 10.42
N ALA A 163 24.03 -0.06 11.17
CA ALA A 163 25.09 0.76 11.75
C ALA A 163 25.98 1.42 10.68
N GLU A 164 26.27 0.70 9.60
CA GLU A 164 27.10 1.19 8.49
C GLU A 164 26.35 2.18 7.57
N LEU A 165 25.11 1.86 7.17
CA LEU A 165 24.40 2.61 6.14
C LEU A 165 23.51 3.73 6.68
N ILE A 166 22.96 3.59 7.89
CA ILE A 166 22.00 4.54 8.47
C ILE A 166 22.63 5.26 9.67
N GLY A 167 23.06 4.51 10.69
CA GLY A 167 23.73 5.03 11.87
C GLY A 167 22.92 6.07 12.67
N PRO A 168 23.57 6.76 13.64
CA PRO A 168 22.95 7.86 14.38
C PRO A 168 22.64 9.04 13.48
N TYR A 169 21.48 9.67 13.65
CA TYR A 169 21.10 10.84 12.86
C TYR A 169 21.98 12.06 13.21
N PRO A 170 22.75 12.62 12.25
CA PRO A 170 23.68 13.71 12.51
C PRO A 170 23.00 15.10 12.52
N GLY A 171 21.70 15.17 12.25
CA GLY A 171 20.96 16.41 12.06
C GLY A 171 20.57 16.66 10.60
N TYR A 172 19.68 17.64 10.39
CA TYR A 172 19.20 17.98 9.06
C TYR A 172 20.29 18.66 8.23
N ASN A 173 20.46 18.22 6.98
CA ASN A 173 21.37 18.83 6.03
C ASN A 173 20.59 19.22 4.75
N PRO A 174 20.42 20.53 4.46
CA PRO A 174 19.65 20.99 3.30
C PRO A 174 20.34 20.70 1.96
N GLU A 175 21.63 20.38 1.95
CA GLU A 175 22.39 20.07 0.72
C GLU A 175 22.23 18.60 0.29
N LEU A 176 21.59 17.75 1.10
CA LEU A 176 21.32 16.37 0.73
C LEU A 176 20.18 16.30 -0.29
N ASN A 177 20.37 15.51 -1.34
CA ASN A 177 19.31 15.23 -2.29
C ASN A 177 18.33 14.18 -1.72
N PRO A 178 17.07 14.53 -1.44
CA PRO A 178 16.09 13.61 -0.87
C PRO A 178 15.31 12.84 -1.95
N THR A 179 15.63 12.99 -3.24
CA THR A 179 14.88 12.33 -4.32
C THR A 179 15.05 10.82 -4.28
N LEU A 180 13.98 10.10 -4.61
CA LEU A 180 13.98 8.65 -4.71
C LEU A 180 14.83 8.18 -5.90
N ALA A 181 15.77 7.28 -5.67
CA ALA A 181 16.54 6.67 -6.75
C ALA A 181 15.67 5.70 -7.57
N ASN A 182 15.79 5.73 -8.90
CA ASN A 182 15.07 4.79 -9.80
C ASN A 182 15.40 3.32 -9.49
N SER A 183 16.65 3.02 -9.13
CA SER A 183 17.06 1.66 -8.74
C SER A 183 16.33 1.17 -7.49
N PHE A 184 16.07 2.07 -6.54
CA PHE A 184 15.34 1.75 -5.32
C PHE A 184 13.88 1.42 -5.62
N SER A 185 13.19 2.29 -6.37
CA SER A 185 11.75 2.15 -6.65
C SER A 185 11.43 1.03 -7.66
N ALA A 186 12.25 0.89 -8.70
CA ALA A 186 11.98 -0.04 -9.79
C ALA A 186 12.41 -1.48 -9.45
N ALA A 187 13.41 -1.65 -8.57
CA ALA A 187 14.01 -2.97 -8.31
C ALA A 187 14.27 -3.25 -6.83
N ALA A 188 15.16 -2.51 -6.16
CA ALA A 188 15.72 -2.94 -4.87
C ALA A 188 14.66 -3.08 -3.77
N PHE A 189 13.75 -2.11 -3.64
CA PHE A 189 12.71 -2.16 -2.60
C PHE A 189 11.62 -3.22 -2.88
N ARG A 190 11.65 -3.85 -4.07
CA ARG A 190 10.77 -4.97 -4.42
C ARG A 190 11.23 -6.31 -3.84
N PHE A 191 12.32 -6.35 -3.06
CA PHE A 191 12.70 -7.55 -2.29
C PHE A 191 11.54 -8.09 -1.45
N GLY A 192 10.61 -7.21 -1.02
CA GLY A 192 9.38 -7.55 -0.33
C GLY A 192 8.55 -8.64 -1.03
N HIS A 193 8.60 -8.76 -2.37
CA HIS A 193 7.88 -9.82 -3.08
C HIS A 193 8.40 -11.23 -2.76
N THR A 194 9.64 -11.37 -2.28
CA THR A 194 10.23 -12.68 -1.92
C THR A 194 9.68 -13.23 -0.61
N ILE A 195 9.12 -12.35 0.23
CA ILE A 195 8.64 -12.61 1.60
C ILE A 195 7.11 -12.55 1.73
N VAL A 196 6.39 -12.34 0.61
CA VAL A 196 4.92 -12.39 0.56
C VAL A 196 4.44 -13.83 0.68
N ASN A 197 3.50 -14.06 1.60
CA ASN A 197 2.80 -15.33 1.76
C ASN A 197 1.81 -15.56 0.60
N PRO A 198 1.62 -16.82 0.14
CA PRO A 198 0.62 -17.15 -0.88
C PRO A 198 -0.83 -17.06 -0.36
N ILE A 199 -1.01 -16.85 0.94
CA ILE A 199 -2.29 -16.82 1.62
C ILE A 199 -2.29 -15.61 2.56
N LEU A 200 -3.39 -14.85 2.56
CA LEU A 200 -3.72 -13.91 3.63
C LEU A 200 -4.39 -14.67 4.76
N TYR A 201 -3.69 -14.76 5.88
CA TYR A 201 -4.22 -15.37 7.08
C TYR A 201 -5.25 -14.46 7.74
N ARG A 202 -6.36 -15.05 8.17
CA ARG A 202 -7.44 -14.41 8.90
C ARG A 202 -7.68 -15.16 10.20
N LEU A 203 -7.56 -14.46 11.32
CA LEU A 203 -7.68 -15.03 12.65
C LEU A 203 -8.82 -14.38 13.44
N ASP A 204 -9.53 -15.15 14.24
CA ASP A 204 -10.57 -14.65 15.14
C ASP A 204 -9.97 -13.95 16.38
N LYS A 205 -10.83 -13.55 17.31
CA LYS A 205 -10.44 -12.83 18.53
C LYS A 205 -9.52 -13.63 19.45
N ASP A 206 -9.52 -14.96 19.33
CA ASP A 206 -8.71 -15.87 20.14
C ASP A 206 -7.42 -16.28 19.40
N PHE A 207 -7.11 -15.61 18.28
CA PHE A 207 -6.00 -15.90 17.37
C PHE A 207 -6.07 -17.28 16.69
N GLU A 208 -7.27 -17.86 16.61
CA GLU A 208 -7.50 -19.11 15.90
C GLU A 208 -7.93 -18.85 14.44
N PRO A 209 -7.59 -19.76 13.50
CA PRO A 209 -8.08 -19.66 12.13
C PRO A 209 -9.61 -19.58 12.08
N ILE A 210 -10.13 -18.54 11.42
CA ILE A 210 -11.57 -18.41 11.20
C ILE A 210 -12.06 -19.63 10.45
N LYS A 211 -13.16 -20.23 10.91
CA LYS A 211 -13.81 -21.34 10.22
C LYS A 211 -15.00 -20.80 9.42
N GLU A 212 -15.03 -21.11 8.15
CA GLU A 212 -16.16 -20.83 7.27
C GLU A 212 -16.84 -22.15 6.89
N VAL A 213 -18.15 -22.09 6.66
CA VAL A 213 -18.95 -23.26 6.28
C VAL A 213 -19.65 -22.95 4.96
N GLU A 214 -19.32 -23.71 3.93
CA GLU A 214 -19.98 -23.64 2.63
C GLU A 214 -20.37 -25.06 2.23
N GLN A 215 -21.62 -25.23 1.79
CA GLN A 215 -22.16 -26.53 1.35
C GLN A 215 -21.91 -27.68 2.37
N ASN A 216 -22.10 -27.39 3.67
CA ASN A 216 -21.85 -28.32 4.79
C ASN A 216 -20.40 -28.82 4.93
N LYS A 217 -19.42 -28.12 4.34
CA LYS A 217 -17.99 -28.36 4.56
C LYS A 217 -17.36 -27.18 5.28
N ALA A 218 -16.60 -27.48 6.34
CA ALA A 218 -15.81 -26.48 7.04
C ALA A 218 -14.48 -26.28 6.31
N PHE A 219 -14.12 -25.02 6.05
CA PHE A 219 -12.82 -24.61 5.51
C PHE A 219 -12.26 -23.44 6.32
N THR A 220 -10.97 -23.17 6.15
CA THR A 220 -10.34 -22.01 6.77
C THR A 220 -10.77 -20.75 6.04
N GLY A 221 -11.18 -19.70 6.74
CA GLY A 221 -11.44 -18.37 6.19
C GLY A 221 -10.16 -17.63 5.77
N HIS A 222 -9.06 -18.34 5.52
CA HIS A 222 -7.87 -17.76 4.91
C HIS A 222 -8.12 -17.52 3.42
N ILE A 223 -7.51 -16.47 2.88
CA ILE A 223 -7.79 -16.05 1.50
C ILE A 223 -6.54 -16.31 0.65
N PRO A 224 -6.62 -17.11 -0.41
CA PRO A 224 -5.54 -17.20 -1.40
C PRO A 224 -5.20 -15.81 -1.94
N LEU A 225 -3.92 -15.47 -2.09
CA LEU A 225 -3.52 -14.11 -2.43
C LEU A 225 -4.14 -13.61 -3.74
N HIS A 226 -4.27 -14.46 -4.76
CA HIS A 226 -4.92 -14.08 -6.02
C HIS A 226 -6.39 -13.65 -5.87
N GLU A 227 -7.10 -14.12 -4.84
CA GLU A 227 -8.49 -13.73 -4.56
C GLU A 227 -8.60 -12.46 -3.70
N ALA A 228 -7.51 -12.06 -3.04
CA ALA A 228 -7.43 -10.88 -2.20
C ALA A 228 -7.08 -9.60 -2.98
N PHE A 229 -6.66 -9.71 -4.24
CA PHE A 229 -6.34 -8.55 -5.06
C PHE A 229 -7.61 -7.81 -5.50
N PHE A 230 -7.63 -6.48 -5.34
CA PHE A 230 -8.72 -5.61 -5.76
C PHE A 230 -10.11 -6.08 -5.30
N ALA A 231 -10.16 -6.60 -4.07
CA ALA A 231 -11.32 -7.28 -3.50
C ALA A 231 -11.92 -6.54 -2.26
N PRO A 232 -12.12 -5.21 -2.29
CA PRO A 232 -12.50 -4.45 -1.10
C PRO A 232 -13.85 -4.90 -0.50
N GLU A 233 -14.71 -5.56 -1.28
CA GLU A 233 -15.95 -6.15 -0.78
C GLU A 233 -15.72 -7.16 0.35
N ARG A 234 -14.63 -7.92 0.27
CA ARG A 234 -14.30 -8.94 1.29
C ARG A 234 -14.02 -8.26 2.63
N LEU A 235 -13.45 -7.05 2.63
CA LEU A 235 -13.27 -6.29 3.85
C LEU A 235 -14.61 -5.96 4.52
N LEU A 236 -15.65 -5.65 3.72
CA LEU A 236 -16.97 -5.29 4.22
C LEU A 236 -17.80 -6.50 4.65
N SER A 237 -17.71 -7.62 3.93
CA SER A 237 -18.54 -8.81 4.20
C SER A 237 -17.87 -9.88 5.06
N GLU A 238 -16.54 -9.87 5.23
CA GLU A 238 -15.79 -10.98 5.86
C GLU A 238 -15.07 -10.58 7.16
N GLY A 239 -15.65 -9.63 7.90
CA GLY A 239 -15.23 -9.33 9.27
C GLY A 239 -14.33 -8.10 9.44
N GLY A 240 -14.18 -7.25 8.42
CA GLY A 240 -13.42 -6.01 8.53
C GLY A 240 -11.91 -6.23 8.54
N ILE A 241 -11.19 -5.26 9.12
CA ILE A 241 -9.72 -5.28 9.17
C ILE A 241 -9.16 -6.17 10.28
N ASP A 242 -9.93 -6.40 11.36
CA ASP A 242 -9.43 -7.04 12.58
C ASP A 242 -8.86 -8.45 12.32
N PRO A 243 -9.53 -9.35 11.56
CA PRO A 243 -8.97 -10.67 11.26
C PRO A 243 -7.67 -10.63 10.47
N LEU A 244 -7.56 -9.67 9.54
CA LEU A 244 -6.38 -9.49 8.69
C LEU A 244 -5.21 -8.95 9.50
N LEU A 245 -5.45 -7.95 10.37
CA LEU A 245 -4.42 -7.41 11.27
C LEU A 245 -3.90 -8.47 12.25
N ARG A 246 -4.76 -9.34 12.78
CA ARG A 246 -4.30 -10.47 13.61
C ARG A 246 -3.45 -11.45 12.81
N GLY A 247 -3.84 -11.74 11.56
CA GLY A 247 -3.05 -12.58 10.67
C GLY A 247 -1.66 -12.00 10.37
N LEU A 248 -1.58 -10.70 10.07
CA LEU A 248 -0.31 -9.99 9.86
C LEU A 248 0.59 -10.02 11.11
N PHE A 249 -0.03 -9.95 12.30
CA PHE A 249 0.70 -9.96 13.56
C PHE A 249 1.22 -11.35 13.95
N ALA A 250 0.38 -12.38 13.84
CA ALA A 250 0.66 -13.70 14.41
C ALA A 250 1.34 -14.67 13.45
N MET A 251 1.28 -14.43 12.13
CA MET A 251 1.77 -15.38 11.14
C MET A 251 3.16 -15.00 10.62
N PRO A 252 4.08 -15.96 10.49
CA PRO A 252 5.40 -15.68 9.93
C PRO A 252 5.30 -15.30 8.45
N MET A 253 6.24 -14.46 8.03
CA MET A 253 6.43 -14.13 6.63
C MET A 253 7.01 -15.33 5.87
N LYS A 254 6.81 -15.38 4.55
CA LYS A 254 7.40 -16.42 3.71
C LYS A 254 8.92 -16.33 3.81
N THR A 255 9.57 -17.44 4.10
CA THR A 255 11.02 -17.56 3.95
C THR A 255 11.38 -17.63 2.46
N PRO A 256 12.26 -16.76 1.94
CA PRO A 256 12.81 -16.89 0.59
C PRO A 256 13.60 -18.21 0.48
N LYS A 257 13.31 -19.01 -0.55
CA LYS A 257 14.03 -20.26 -0.84
C LYS A 257 14.62 -20.16 -2.24
N GLU A 258 15.79 -20.74 -2.47
CA GLU A 258 16.49 -20.68 -3.76
C GLU A 258 15.62 -21.16 -4.92
N GLN A 259 14.87 -22.26 -4.72
CA GLN A 259 14.01 -22.84 -5.76
C GLN A 259 12.67 -22.10 -5.92
N GLN A 260 12.34 -21.17 -5.02
CA GLN A 260 11.10 -20.40 -5.05
C GLN A 260 11.28 -19.07 -4.31
N LEU A 261 12.00 -18.14 -4.94
CA LEU A 261 12.19 -16.79 -4.41
C LEU A 261 10.85 -16.08 -4.26
N VAL A 262 10.05 -16.09 -5.33
CA VAL A 262 8.68 -15.54 -5.36
C VAL A 262 7.66 -16.68 -5.44
N ASN A 263 6.55 -16.58 -4.71
CA ASN A 263 5.55 -17.63 -4.65
C ASN A 263 4.71 -17.71 -5.96
N LYS A 264 3.95 -18.81 -6.13
CA LYS A 264 3.15 -19.06 -7.35
C LYS A 264 1.95 -18.12 -7.52
N GLU A 265 1.43 -17.57 -6.43
CA GLU A 265 0.32 -16.62 -6.47
C GLU A 265 0.74 -15.30 -7.12
N LEU A 266 2.01 -14.88 -6.93
CA LEU A 266 2.58 -13.69 -7.57
C LEU A 266 3.17 -13.93 -8.96
N THR A 267 3.56 -15.17 -9.30
CA THR A 267 4.20 -15.48 -10.59
C THR A 267 3.23 -16.01 -11.65
N TYR A 268 2.19 -16.74 -11.25
CA TYR A 268 1.23 -17.37 -12.18
C TYR A 268 -0.21 -16.89 -12.04
N LYS A 269 -0.56 -16.25 -10.91
CA LYS A 269 -1.94 -15.85 -10.62
C LYS A 269 -2.08 -14.38 -10.22
N LEU A 270 -1.03 -13.58 -10.44
CA LEU A 270 -1.07 -12.17 -10.10
C LEU A 270 -2.20 -11.50 -10.88
N PHE A 271 -3.14 -10.90 -10.16
CA PHE A 271 -4.31 -10.23 -10.72
C PHE A 271 -5.20 -11.09 -11.64
N SER A 272 -5.12 -12.42 -11.55
CA SER A 272 -5.95 -13.32 -12.38
C SER A 272 -7.44 -13.03 -12.22
N ARG A 273 -7.86 -12.64 -11.01
CA ARG A 273 -9.22 -12.20 -10.70
C ARG A 273 -9.66 -10.99 -11.54
N VAL A 274 -8.78 -10.03 -11.79
CA VAL A 274 -9.08 -8.84 -12.61
C VAL A 274 -9.15 -9.20 -14.08
N GLU A 275 -8.23 -10.04 -14.57
CA GLU A 275 -8.22 -10.52 -15.96
C GLU A 275 -9.49 -11.31 -16.31
N GLU A 276 -10.02 -12.11 -15.37
CA GLU A 276 -11.26 -12.87 -15.56
C GLU A 276 -12.52 -11.99 -15.61
N VAL A 277 -12.50 -10.83 -14.96
CA VAL A 277 -13.65 -9.90 -14.91
C VAL A 277 -13.63 -8.94 -16.10
N CYS A 278 -12.45 -8.45 -16.50
CA CYS A 278 -12.29 -7.56 -17.65
C CYS A 278 -11.04 -7.95 -18.49
N PRO A 279 -11.23 -8.76 -19.57
CA PRO A 279 -10.12 -9.21 -20.42
C PRO A 279 -9.31 -8.10 -21.08
N GLU A 280 -9.90 -6.91 -21.25
CA GLU A 280 -9.25 -5.72 -21.85
C GLU A 280 -8.25 -5.03 -20.89
N SER A 281 -8.32 -5.31 -19.59
CA SER A 281 -7.40 -4.77 -18.58
C SER A 281 -5.96 -5.30 -18.73
N ARG A 282 -5.76 -6.36 -19.52
CA ARG A 282 -4.43 -6.87 -19.91
C ARG A 282 -3.52 -5.78 -20.43
N ILE A 283 -4.05 -4.76 -21.11
CA ILE A 283 -3.28 -3.69 -21.73
C ILE A 283 -2.80 -2.64 -20.71
N PHE A 284 -3.52 -2.46 -19.59
CA PHE A 284 -3.18 -1.47 -18.56
C PHE A 284 -2.25 -2.02 -17.47
N LEU A 285 -2.33 -3.33 -17.19
CA LEU A 285 -1.47 -4.00 -16.21
C LEU A 285 -0.11 -4.43 -16.79
N HIS A 286 0.02 -4.62 -18.10
CA HIS A 286 1.27 -5.06 -18.73
C HIS A 286 2.44 -4.04 -18.72
N PRO A 287 2.25 -2.72 -18.99
CA PRO A 287 3.38 -1.82 -19.24
C PRO A 287 4.17 -1.45 -17.98
N PHE A 288 3.59 -1.60 -16.79
CA PHE A 288 4.26 -1.29 -15.52
C PHE A 288 5.00 -2.49 -14.90
N TRP A 289 4.77 -3.71 -15.39
CA TRP A 289 5.21 -4.93 -14.70
C TRP A 289 5.99 -5.92 -15.55
N ALA A 290 5.86 -5.90 -16.89
CA ALA A 290 6.65 -6.77 -17.77
C ALA A 290 8.18 -6.56 -17.61
N THR A 291 8.61 -5.40 -17.09
CA THR A 291 10.02 -5.11 -16.83
C THR A 291 10.54 -5.65 -15.49
N ALA A 292 9.67 -6.11 -14.58
CA ALA A 292 10.06 -6.43 -13.20
C ALA A 292 10.03 -7.91 -12.81
N LEU A 293 9.45 -8.80 -13.64
CA LEU A 293 9.30 -10.23 -13.29
C LEU A 293 9.85 -11.20 -14.34
N VAL A 294 10.31 -10.73 -15.51
CA VAL A 294 10.71 -11.62 -16.63
C VAL A 294 12.22 -11.73 -16.83
N ASN A 295 13.05 -10.96 -16.12
CA ASN A 295 14.51 -11.05 -16.23
C ASN A 295 15.20 -11.17 -14.85
N THR A 296 14.98 -12.30 -14.17
CA THR A 296 15.94 -12.91 -13.22
C THR A 296 15.78 -14.41 -13.27
#